data_AF-A0A1X7M7N7-F1
#
_entry.id   AF-A0A1X7M7N7-F1
#
_cell.length_a   1.000
_cell.length_b   1.000
_cell.length_c   1.000
_cell.angle_alpha   90.00
_cell.angle_beta   90.00
_cell.angle_gamma   90.00
#
_symmetry.space_group_name_H-M   'P 1'
#
loop_
_entity.id
_entity.type
_entity.pdbx_description
1 polymer ?
#
loop_
_entity_poly.entity_id
_entity_poly.type
_entity_poly.pdbx_seq_one_letter_code
_entity_poly.pdbx_strand_id
1 'polypeptide(L)'
;MPNKLRQIKRRVTSPDLAGEKQARITELDDALKRLEDERLDTLLDEQQQSLTSLAGAKARRQNTYHQAFIQWSVSGKMTPIQVIQLETTLKREQPGLISRDPETYYRLLLERAGVLP
;
A
#
# COMPACT_ATOMS: atom_id res chain seq x y z
N MET A 1 63.11 -37.62 -13.87
CA MET A 1 62.02 -37.09 -13.03
C MET A 1 61.21 -36.07 -13.84
N PRO A 2 59.94 -36.33 -14.19
CA PRO A 2 59.17 -35.39 -14.99
C PRO A 2 58.86 -34.13 -14.16
N ASN A 3 58.99 -32.98 -14.79
CA ASN A 3 59.02 -31.67 -14.15
C ASN A 3 57.60 -31.23 -13.71
N LYS A 4 57.31 -31.30 -12.41
CA LYS A 4 56.01 -30.97 -11.76
C LYS A 4 55.47 -29.60 -12.17
N LEU A 5 56.34 -28.61 -12.39
CA LEU A 5 55.96 -27.26 -12.85
C LEU A 5 55.22 -27.27 -14.19
N ARG A 6 55.61 -28.15 -15.12
CA ARG A 6 54.98 -28.26 -16.45
C ARG A 6 53.60 -28.89 -16.38
N GLN A 7 53.39 -29.84 -15.45
CA GLN A 7 52.07 -30.44 -15.19
C GLN A 7 51.11 -29.44 -14.53
N ILE A 8 51.61 -28.64 -13.59
CA ILE A 8 50.81 -27.57 -12.95
C ILE A 8 50.43 -26.54 -14.00
N LYS A 9 51.38 -26.02 -14.80
CA LYS A 9 51.05 -25.10 -15.91
C LYS A 9 49.99 -25.71 -16.83
N ARG A 10 50.15 -26.96 -17.29
CA ARG A 10 49.16 -27.61 -18.17
C ARG A 10 47.75 -27.68 -17.55
N ARG A 11 47.65 -27.88 -16.23
CA ARG A 11 46.36 -27.87 -15.52
C ARG A 11 45.78 -26.47 -15.36
N VAL A 12 46.62 -25.48 -15.05
CA VAL A 12 46.19 -24.08 -14.90
C VAL A 12 45.84 -23.45 -16.26
N THR A 13 46.36 -24.01 -17.36
CA THR A 13 46.11 -23.55 -18.73
C THR A 13 45.27 -24.55 -19.56
N SER A 14 44.66 -25.57 -18.94
CA SER A 14 43.82 -26.51 -19.68
C SER A 14 42.49 -25.84 -20.04
N PRO A 15 42.02 -25.98 -21.30
CA PRO A 15 40.74 -25.42 -21.73
C PRO A 15 39.56 -25.92 -20.89
N ASP A 16 39.64 -27.14 -20.34
CA ASP A 16 38.64 -27.70 -19.43
C ASP A 16 38.49 -26.88 -18.14
N LEU A 17 39.60 -26.50 -17.51
CA LEU A 17 39.58 -25.67 -16.30
C LEU A 17 39.06 -24.25 -16.60
N ALA A 18 39.35 -23.72 -17.79
CA ALA A 18 38.81 -22.45 -18.24
C ALA A 18 37.29 -22.52 -18.48
N GLY A 19 36.80 -23.61 -19.07
CA GLY A 19 35.37 -23.87 -19.25
C GLY A 19 34.64 -24.05 -17.92
N GLU A 20 35.22 -24.79 -16.99
CA GLU A 20 34.68 -24.97 -15.64
C GLU A 20 34.63 -23.63 -14.87
N LYS A 21 35.68 -22.82 -14.96
CA LYS A 21 35.69 -21.46 -14.40
C LYS A 21 34.58 -20.60 -15.02
N GLN A 22 34.41 -20.65 -16.34
CA GLN A 22 33.37 -19.86 -17.02
C GLN A 22 31.97 -20.29 -16.59
N ALA A 23 31.73 -21.60 -16.46
CA ALA A 23 30.46 -22.14 -15.97
C ALA A 23 30.15 -21.68 -14.52
N ARG A 24 31.17 -21.63 -13.66
CA ARG A 24 31.03 -21.09 -12.29
C ARG A 24 30.78 -19.58 -12.28
N ILE A 25 31.40 -18.83 -13.17
CA ILE A 25 31.13 -17.39 -13.31
C ILE A 25 29.68 -17.16 -13.72
N THR A 26 29.17 -17.90 -14.71
CA THR A 26 27.77 -17.76 -15.13
C THR A 26 26.78 -18.13 -14.04
N GLU A 27 27.06 -19.18 -13.26
CA GLU A 27 26.25 -19.57 -12.11
C GLU A 27 26.20 -18.47 -11.04
N LEU A 28 27.34 -17.83 -10.76
CA LEU A 28 27.43 -16.72 -9.82
C LEU A 28 26.71 -15.46 -10.33
N ASP A 29 26.84 -15.13 -11.61
CA ASP A 29 26.12 -14.01 -12.22
C ASP A 29 24.60 -14.22 -12.18
N ASP A 30 24.14 -15.44 -12.46
CA ASP A 30 22.71 -15.79 -12.38
C ASP A 30 22.19 -15.74 -10.95
N ALA A 31 22.99 -16.18 -9.97
CA ALA A 31 22.65 -16.08 -8.55
C ALA A 31 22.57 -14.61 -8.08
N LEU A 32 23.51 -13.77 -8.52
CA LEU A 32 23.52 -12.33 -8.22
C LEU A 32 22.27 -11.63 -8.77
N LYS A 33 21.92 -11.89 -10.03
CA LYS A 33 20.71 -11.32 -10.65
C LYS A 33 19.45 -11.69 -9.88
N ARG A 34 19.30 -12.96 -9.49
CA ARG A 34 18.15 -13.41 -8.67
C ARG A 34 18.05 -12.67 -7.34
N LEU A 35 19.18 -12.48 -6.66
CA LEU A 35 19.24 -11.72 -5.39
C LEU A 35 18.88 -10.24 -5.59
N GLU A 36 19.31 -9.64 -6.70
CA GLU A 36 18.96 -8.27 -7.06
C GLU A 36 17.46 -8.13 -7.36
N ASP A 37 16.89 -9.07 -8.12
CA ASP A 37 15.46 -9.09 -8.44
C ASP A 37 14.59 -9.28 -7.18
N GLU A 38 14.92 -10.25 -6.31
CA GLU A 38 14.20 -10.47 -5.03
C GLU A 38 14.27 -9.22 -4.12
N ARG A 39 15.42 -8.54 -4.11
CA ARG A 39 15.57 -7.27 -3.37
C ARG A 39 14.75 -6.14 -3.98
N LEU A 40 14.63 -6.08 -5.30
CA LEU A 40 13.81 -5.08 -5.98
C LEU A 40 12.33 -5.30 -5.71
N ASP A 41 11.87 -6.55 -5.73
CA ASP A 41 10.48 -6.91 -5.40
C ASP A 41 10.12 -6.52 -3.96
N THR A 42 10.99 -6.84 -2.99
CA THR A 42 10.76 -6.45 -1.59
C THR A 42 10.69 -4.93 -1.40
N LEU A 43 11.59 -4.17 -2.04
CA LEU A 43 11.54 -2.71 -1.99
C LEU A 43 10.27 -2.14 -2.66
N LEU A 44 9.82 -2.76 -3.75
CA LEU A 44 8.59 -2.35 -4.44
C LEU A 44 7.36 -2.61 -3.58
N ASP A 45 7.30 -3.77 -2.91
CA ASP A 45 6.22 -4.12 -1.99
C ASP A 45 6.15 -3.13 -0.81
N GLU A 46 7.30 -2.80 -0.21
CA GLU A 46 7.37 -1.80 0.87
C GLU A 46 6.89 -0.41 0.42
N GLN A 47 7.29 0.01 -0.78
CA GLN A 47 6.84 1.27 -1.39
C GLN A 47 5.33 1.26 -1.63
N GLN A 48 4.78 0.17 -2.18
CA GLN A 48 3.35 0.03 -2.41
C GLN A 48 2.55 0.03 -1.11
N GLN A 49 3.04 -0.63 -0.06
CA GLN A 49 2.43 -0.59 1.28
C GLN A 49 2.44 0.82 1.86
N SER A 50 3.54 1.57 1.70
CA SER A 50 3.60 2.97 2.12
C SER A 50 2.57 3.81 1.36
N LEU A 51 2.49 3.69 0.03
CA LEU A 51 1.54 4.44 -0.78
C LEU A 51 0.08 4.13 -0.44
N THR A 52 -0.27 2.86 -0.26
CA THR A 52 -1.62 2.43 0.14
C THR A 52 -1.99 2.94 1.53
N SER A 53 -1.06 2.94 2.49
CA SER A 53 -1.30 3.49 3.83
C SER A 53 -1.54 5.01 3.80
N LEU A 54 -0.77 5.75 2.99
CA LEU A 54 -0.94 7.20 2.80
C LEU A 54 -2.27 7.53 2.09
N ALA A 55 -2.62 6.77 1.07
CA ALA A 55 -3.91 6.91 0.39
C ALA A 55 -5.08 6.62 1.34
N GLY A 56 -4.98 5.58 2.16
CA GLY A 56 -5.94 5.27 3.22
C GLY A 56 -6.06 6.39 4.26
N ALA A 57 -4.93 6.97 4.70
CA ALA A 57 -4.93 8.10 5.63
C ALA A 57 -5.59 9.35 5.03
N LYS A 58 -5.34 9.64 3.74
CA LYS A 58 -5.99 10.74 3.02
C LYS A 58 -7.51 10.52 2.89
N ALA A 59 -7.93 9.31 2.53
CA ALA A 59 -9.34 8.95 2.41
C ALA A 59 -10.08 9.01 3.76
N ARG A 60 -9.40 8.64 4.86
CA ARG A 60 -9.93 8.80 6.22
C ARG A 60 -10.12 10.27 6.59
N ARG A 61 -9.16 11.15 6.25
CA ARG A 61 -9.26 12.59 6.51
C ARG A 61 -10.42 13.23 5.75
N GLN A 62 -10.61 12.87 4.49
CA GLN A 62 -11.77 13.33 3.69
C GLN A 62 -13.09 12.86 4.33
N ASN A 63 -13.19 11.58 4.70
CA ASN A 63 -14.45 11.06 5.25
C ASN A 63 -14.64 11.25 6.77
N THR A 64 -14.00 12.25 7.39
CA THR A 64 -14.04 12.43 8.86
C THR A 64 -15.47 12.66 9.37
N TYR A 65 -16.24 13.56 8.74
CA TYR A 65 -17.61 13.87 9.16
C TYR A 65 -18.59 12.72 8.85
N HIS A 66 -18.39 12.01 7.75
CA HIS A 66 -19.17 10.82 7.44
C HIS A 66 -18.96 9.73 8.51
N GLN A 67 -17.71 9.47 8.88
CA GLN A 67 -17.40 8.49 9.94
C GLN A 67 -17.97 8.92 11.30
N ALA A 68 -17.88 10.20 11.65
CA ALA A 68 -18.48 10.75 12.86
C ALA A 68 -20.01 10.59 12.87
N PHE A 69 -20.67 10.80 11.73
CA PHE A 69 -22.11 10.58 11.58
C PHE A 69 -22.49 9.11 11.78
N ILE A 70 -21.75 8.17 11.19
CA ILE A 70 -21.98 6.72 11.38
C ILE A 70 -21.76 6.33 12.85
N GLN A 71 -20.69 6.80 13.49
CA GLN A 71 -20.45 6.52 14.90
C GLN A 71 -21.55 7.10 15.79
N TRP A 72 -22.00 8.31 15.51
CA TRP A 72 -23.09 8.94 16.24
C TRP A 72 -24.42 8.21 16.05
N SER A 73 -24.77 7.83 14.82
CA SER A 73 -26.03 7.13 14.54
C SER A 73 -26.08 5.74 15.18
N VAL A 74 -24.93 5.07 15.29
CA VAL A 74 -24.78 3.76 15.96
C VAL A 74 -24.62 3.91 17.48
N SER A 75 -24.23 5.08 18.00
CA SER A 75 -23.99 5.32 19.44
C SER A 75 -25.25 5.18 20.32
N GLY A 76 -26.44 4.98 19.76
CA GLY A 76 -27.68 4.76 20.51
C GLY A 76 -28.22 5.99 21.24
N LYS A 77 -27.60 7.16 21.04
CA LYS A 77 -28.04 8.45 21.62
C LYS A 77 -29.32 8.99 20.98
N MET A 78 -29.64 8.53 19.78
CA MET A 78 -30.77 8.98 18.97
C MET A 78 -31.53 7.77 18.43
N THR A 79 -32.85 7.85 18.32
CA THR A 79 -33.62 6.76 17.69
C THR A 79 -33.44 6.79 16.16
N PRO A 80 -33.44 5.63 15.47
CA PRO A 80 -33.30 5.60 14.00
C PRO A 80 -34.32 6.47 13.26
N ILE A 81 -35.54 6.59 13.80
CA ILE A 81 -36.60 7.44 13.24
C ILE A 81 -36.21 8.92 13.28
N GLN A 82 -35.61 9.39 14.39
CA GLN A 82 -35.13 10.77 14.51
C GLN A 82 -33.99 11.08 13.54
N VAL A 83 -33.08 10.11 13.30
CA VAL A 83 -32.02 10.26 12.30
C VAL A 83 -32.62 10.42 10.89
N ILE A 84 -33.60 9.59 10.54
CA ILE A 84 -34.31 9.68 9.25
C ILE A 84 -35.05 11.01 9.12
N GLN A 85 -35.70 11.50 10.19
CA GLN A 85 -36.36 12.80 10.19
C GLN A 85 -35.38 13.96 9.95
N LEU A 86 -34.21 13.92 10.56
CA LEU A 86 -33.16 14.92 10.33
C LEU A 86 -32.65 14.88 8.89
N GLU A 87 -32.38 13.70 8.35
CA GLU A 87 -31.97 13.54 6.95
C GLU A 87 -33.04 14.05 5.97
N THR A 88 -34.31 13.70 6.19
CA THR A 88 -35.40 14.09 5.29
C THR A 88 -35.64 15.59 5.34
N THR A 89 -35.50 16.22 6.50
CA THR A 89 -35.59 17.68 6.66
C THR A 89 -34.43 18.36 5.91
N LEU A 90 -33.20 17.88 6.08
CA LEU A 90 -32.03 18.46 5.42
C LEU A 90 -32.05 18.27 3.89
N LYS A 91 -32.51 17.10 3.42
CA LYS A 91 -32.73 16.82 1.99
C LYS A 91 -33.83 17.71 1.38
N ARG A 92 -34.86 18.05 2.15
CA ARG A 92 -35.92 18.98 1.73
C ARG A 92 -35.41 20.41 1.60
N GLU A 93 -34.58 20.85 2.54
CA GLU A 93 -34.03 22.21 2.52
C GLU A 93 -32.97 22.42 1.45
N GLN A 94 -32.09 21.43 1.24
CA GLN A 94 -30.98 21.52 0.29
C GLN A 94 -30.90 20.27 -0.59
N PRO A 95 -31.81 20.14 -1.58
CA PRO A 95 -31.74 19.03 -2.51
C PRO A 95 -30.46 19.12 -3.34
N GLY A 96 -29.69 18.02 -3.39
CA GLY A 96 -28.45 17.92 -4.16
C GLY A 96 -27.16 18.22 -3.39
N LEU A 97 -27.23 18.64 -2.11
CA LEU A 97 -26.04 18.86 -1.29
C LEU A 97 -25.21 17.58 -1.12
N ILE A 98 -25.87 16.43 -0.96
CA ILE A 98 -25.22 15.10 -0.90
C ILE A 98 -24.33 14.82 -2.12
N SER A 99 -24.76 15.25 -3.31
CA SER A 99 -24.06 14.95 -4.58
C SER A 99 -22.99 15.98 -4.89
N ARG A 100 -23.17 17.23 -4.44
CA ARG A 100 -22.24 18.33 -4.68
C ARG A 100 -21.09 18.37 -3.65
N ASP A 101 -21.44 18.23 -2.37
CA ASP A 101 -20.48 18.26 -1.27
C ASP A 101 -20.96 17.39 -0.09
N PRO A 102 -20.59 16.10 -0.09
CA PRO A 102 -21.03 15.17 0.94
C PRO A 102 -20.44 15.50 2.33
N GLU A 103 -19.24 16.07 2.42
CA GLU A 103 -18.61 16.38 3.71
C GLU A 103 -19.39 17.48 4.44
N THR A 104 -19.76 18.55 3.73
CA THR A 104 -20.59 19.63 4.28
C THR A 104 -21.98 19.12 4.69
N TYR A 105 -22.56 18.20 3.92
CA TYR A 105 -23.83 17.55 4.28
C TYR A 105 -23.75 16.86 5.64
N TYR A 106 -22.75 16.00 5.86
CA TYR A 106 -22.62 15.27 7.12
C TYR A 106 -22.23 16.18 8.29
N ARG A 107 -21.44 17.22 8.04
CA ARG A 107 -21.12 18.24 9.04
C ARG A 107 -22.39 18.96 9.54
N LEU A 108 -23.23 19.46 8.64
CA LEU A 108 -24.48 20.14 9.01
C LEU A 108 -25.44 19.22 9.77
N LEU A 109 -25.48 17.93 9.39
CA LEU A 109 -26.31 16.95 10.07
C LEU A 109 -25.82 16.74 11.52
N LEU A 110 -24.51 16.66 11.72
CA LEU A 110 -23.89 16.54 13.04
C LEU A 110 -24.03 17.82 13.89
N GLU A 111 -23.96 19.01 13.28
CA GLU A 111 -24.22 20.30 13.95
C GLU A 111 -25.68 20.36 14.42
N ARG A 112 -26.66 19.99 13.58
CA ARG A 112 -28.08 19.93 13.98
C ARG A 112 -28.36 18.89 15.05
N ALA A 113 -27.60 17.80 15.06
CA ALA A 113 -27.66 16.79 16.09
C ALA A 113 -26.98 17.21 17.40
N GLY A 114 -26.33 18.39 17.45
CA GLY A 114 -25.60 18.88 18.63
C GLY A 114 -24.35 18.06 18.97
N VAL A 115 -23.80 17.33 17.99
CA VAL A 115 -22.62 16.46 18.16
C VAL A 115 -21.32 17.23 17.89
N LEU A 116 -21.39 18.19 16.97
CA LEU A 116 -20.33 19.15 16.68
C LEU A 116 -20.76 20.54 17.17
N PRO A 117 -19.84 21.33 17.77
CA PRO A 117 -20.09 22.72 18.14
C PRO A 117 -20.16 23.65 16.93
#